data_AF-A0A831U9Z9-F1
#
_entry.id   AF-A0A831U9Z9-F1
#
_cell.length_a   1.000
_cell.length_b   1.000
_cell.length_c   1.000
_cell.angle_alpha   90.00
_cell.angle_beta   90.00
_cell.angle_gamma   90.00
#
_symmetry.space_group_name_H-M   'P 1'
#
loop_
_entity.id
_entity.type
_entity.pdbx_description
1 polymer ?
#
loop_
_entity_poly.entity_id
_entity_poly.type
_entity_poly.pdbx_seq_one_letter_code
_entity_poly.pdbx_strand_id
1 'polypeptide(L)'
;ARTQSLFFWQDRMEAVSDRVLYSTDDGSFGHHGFATQLLEELINDGESIDEVIAIGPVPHMRAVANVCKRHGIPVVVSLNPIMVDGTGMCGGCRVTVNGETQYACVDGPEFDGALVDFEELMTRQGAYKDQERRAVAGHAQGEECRLEQQLAEKAPLDFSEVNQPLNEKQAIAEAGRCLLCKKPLCVTGCPVEIDIPGFIKAVQEGEFFNAATILKDKNNLPAICGRVCPQENQCEKTCVLGRKDRPVSIGKLERFVADWEAAHEAVEPVIAEPTGHKVAVIGCGPGGLTCAGDLAKLGYDVTIFEAFHDTGGVLRYGIPEFRLPKHIVDREVGYVQSLLGVKIRLNMVIGKVLTIEELFEDGYEAVFIAVGAGAPAFLGIPGENLVGVFSANELLTRVNLMKAYRQDYDTPVIVGRHVAVIGAGNVAMDAARVSLRLGAERVMIVYRRSDAEIPARAEEVENARHEGVEFHLLTNPVRILGDEHDRVVGMECIKMKLGEPDDSGRRRPLPIEGSEFVFDCDMMIPALGNKANPLLTHNTKGLELNKWGNVVVNPETGATNLPGVYAGGDIVTGSATVIEAMGAGKQAARAIDAYLSEQRGP
;
A
#
# COMPACT_ATOMS: atom_id res chain seq x y z
N ALA A 1 5.77 35.23 16.73
CA ALA A 1 5.48 34.26 17.83
C ALA A 1 4.43 34.86 18.75
N ARG A 2 3.72 34.08 19.57
CA ARG A 2 2.72 34.67 20.50
C ARG A 2 3.36 35.59 21.55
N THR A 3 4.54 35.19 22.03
CA THR A 3 5.34 35.91 23.04
C THR A 3 6.83 35.72 22.73
N GLN A 4 7.70 36.54 23.34
CA GLN A 4 9.16 36.43 23.20
C GLN A 4 9.69 35.06 23.64
N SER A 5 9.14 34.48 24.70
CA SER A 5 9.60 33.20 25.27
C SER A 5 9.42 32.00 24.35
N LEU A 6 8.66 32.14 23.26
CA LEU A 6 8.44 31.10 22.27
C LEU A 6 9.41 31.19 21.09
N PHE A 7 10.27 32.21 21.03
CA PHE A 7 11.36 32.21 20.07
C PHE A 7 12.41 31.19 20.44
N PHE A 8 12.90 30.48 19.43
CA PHE A 8 14.01 29.54 19.54
C PHE A 8 14.93 29.73 18.33
N TRP A 9 16.19 29.34 18.48
CA TRP A 9 17.20 29.43 17.41
C TRP A 9 17.44 30.82 16.82
N GLN A 10 17.17 31.89 17.59
CA GLN A 10 17.42 33.28 17.17
C GLN A 10 18.88 33.46 16.70
N ASP A 11 19.85 33.05 17.53
CA ASP A 11 21.27 33.10 17.19
C ASP A 11 21.61 32.37 15.89
N ARG A 12 20.92 31.25 15.60
CA ARG A 12 21.16 30.48 14.37
C ARG A 12 20.59 31.19 13.14
N MET A 13 19.41 31.78 13.26
CA MET A 13 18.80 32.55 12.18
C MET A 13 19.59 33.82 11.86
N GLU A 14 20.05 34.53 12.90
CA GLU A 14 20.91 35.71 12.75
C GLU A 14 22.26 35.36 12.12
N ALA A 15 22.83 34.20 12.44
CA ALA A 15 24.11 33.77 11.87
C ALA A 15 24.05 33.44 10.36
N VAL A 16 22.86 33.17 9.81
CA VAL A 16 22.68 32.76 8.40
C VAL A 16 21.88 33.76 7.57
N SER A 17 21.48 34.90 8.14
CA SER A 17 20.65 35.91 7.48
C SER A 17 21.31 37.28 7.53
N ASP A 18 21.22 38.04 6.44
CA ASP A 18 21.69 39.44 6.41
C ASP A 18 20.87 40.35 7.34
N ARG A 19 19.57 40.04 7.48
CA ARG A 19 18.65 40.75 8.35
C ARG A 19 17.58 39.79 8.90
N VAL A 20 17.40 39.79 10.22
CA VAL A 20 16.31 39.07 10.89
C VAL A 20 15.34 40.08 11.49
N LEU A 21 14.05 39.93 11.17
CA LEU A 21 12.98 40.73 11.74
C LEU A 21 12.11 39.85 12.63
N TYR A 22 11.85 40.33 13.84
CA TYR A 22 11.05 39.60 14.84
C TYR A 22 9.68 40.24 14.98
N SER A 23 8.65 39.42 15.15
CA SER A 23 7.27 39.88 15.40
C SER A 23 6.64 39.07 16.53
N THR A 24 6.04 39.74 17.49
CA THR A 24 5.26 39.11 18.57
C THR A 24 3.83 39.62 18.62
N ASP A 25 2.88 38.71 18.80
CA ASP A 25 1.45 39.03 18.85
C ASP A 25 1.12 39.95 20.04
N ASP A 26 1.86 39.84 21.15
CA ASP A 26 1.70 40.66 22.36
C ASP A 26 2.64 41.88 22.44
N GLY A 27 3.53 42.06 21.45
CA GLY A 27 4.52 43.12 21.42
C GLY A 27 5.65 42.97 22.44
N SER A 28 5.83 41.78 23.03
CA SER A 28 6.90 41.52 24.00
C SER A 28 8.30 41.60 23.40
N PHE A 29 8.46 41.40 22.09
CA PHE A 29 9.75 41.50 21.39
C PHE A 29 9.59 41.78 19.89
N GLY A 30 10.41 42.69 19.35
CA GLY A 30 10.36 43.09 17.94
C GLY A 30 9.10 43.89 17.60
N HIS A 31 8.56 43.67 16.41
CA HIS A 31 7.30 44.26 15.94
C HIS A 31 6.11 43.73 16.71
N HIS A 32 5.16 44.61 17.03
CA HIS A 32 3.90 44.22 17.66
C HIS A 32 2.87 43.87 16.57
N GLY A 33 2.56 42.58 16.46
CA GLY A 33 1.59 42.08 15.50
C GLY A 33 2.09 40.87 14.70
N PHE A 34 1.58 40.72 13.48
CA PHE A 34 1.85 39.56 12.63
C PHE A 34 3.02 39.79 11.68
N ALA A 35 3.77 38.73 11.37
CA ALA A 35 4.87 38.79 10.41
C ALA A 35 4.43 39.24 9.00
N THR A 36 3.15 39.07 8.63
CA THR A 36 2.61 39.60 7.37
C THR A 36 2.57 41.12 7.32
N GLN A 37 2.46 41.80 8.47
CA GLN A 37 2.49 43.26 8.54
C GLN A 37 3.91 43.77 8.29
N LEU A 38 4.92 43.10 8.86
CA LEU A 38 6.32 43.37 8.53
C LEU A 38 6.59 43.20 7.03
N LEU A 39 6.09 42.11 6.42
CA LEU A 39 6.23 41.91 4.98
C LEU A 39 5.59 43.06 4.18
N GLU A 40 4.38 43.49 4.55
CA GLU A 40 3.71 44.63 3.90
C GLU A 40 4.49 45.94 4.09
N GLU A 41 5.05 46.19 5.28
CA GLU A 41 5.90 47.35 5.55
C GLU A 41 7.13 47.37 4.64
N LEU A 42 7.86 46.25 4.52
CA LEU A 42 9.02 46.15 3.62
C LEU A 42 8.65 46.45 2.17
N ILE A 43 7.52 45.91 1.70
CA ILE A 43 7.02 46.15 0.34
C ILE A 43 6.67 47.63 0.15
N ASN A 44 5.98 48.24 1.13
CA ASN A 44 5.55 49.63 1.07
C ASN A 44 6.73 50.62 1.16
N ASP A 45 7.80 50.24 1.87
CA ASP A 45 9.04 51.00 1.96
C ASP A 45 9.89 50.93 0.67
N GLY A 46 9.42 50.17 -0.33
CA GLY A 46 10.03 50.07 -1.65
C GLY A 46 11.16 49.06 -1.74
N GLU A 47 11.24 48.10 -0.80
CA GLU A 47 12.18 47.00 -0.92
C GLU A 47 11.80 46.07 -2.09
N SER A 48 12.80 45.72 -2.89
CA SER A 48 12.65 44.73 -3.96
C SER A 48 12.68 43.33 -3.35
N ILE A 49 11.63 42.54 -3.58
CA ILE A 49 11.53 41.15 -3.11
C ILE A 49 11.37 40.25 -4.32
N ASP A 50 12.39 39.42 -4.58
CA ASP A 50 12.39 38.50 -5.73
C ASP A 50 11.53 37.26 -5.47
N GLU A 51 11.57 36.72 -4.25
CA GLU A 51 10.83 35.53 -3.82
C GLU A 51 10.56 35.59 -2.31
N VAL A 52 9.39 35.07 -1.90
CA VAL A 52 9.05 34.85 -0.49
C VAL A 52 8.89 33.36 -0.24
N ILE A 53 9.60 32.83 0.76
CA ILE A 53 9.40 31.46 1.25
C ILE A 53 8.66 31.55 2.58
N ALA A 54 7.43 31.02 2.63
CA ALA A 54 6.61 31.01 3.83
C ALA A 54 6.58 29.62 4.46
N ILE A 55 6.98 29.56 5.74
CA ILE A 55 7.02 28.33 6.53
C ILE A 55 6.27 28.59 7.83
N GLY A 56 5.31 27.73 8.16
CA GLY A 56 4.57 27.82 9.40
C GLY A 56 3.20 27.14 9.33
N PRO A 57 2.29 27.47 10.26
CA PRO A 57 0.92 26.97 10.21
C PRO A 57 0.22 27.38 8.91
N VAL A 58 -0.67 26.53 8.38
CA VAL A 58 -1.41 26.81 7.13
C VAL A 58 -2.09 28.18 7.11
N PRO A 59 -2.74 28.67 8.19
CA PRO A 59 -3.31 30.02 8.19
C PRO A 59 -2.28 31.13 7.98
N HIS A 60 -1.06 30.96 8.50
CA HIS A 60 0.04 31.91 8.31
C HIS A 60 0.54 31.89 6.86
N MET A 61 0.80 30.70 6.31
CA MET A 61 1.23 30.55 4.92
C MET A 61 0.19 31.13 3.94
N ARG A 62 -1.11 30.89 4.18
CA ARG A 62 -2.19 31.51 3.40
C ARG A 62 -2.14 33.04 3.47
N ALA A 63 -1.91 33.60 4.66
CA ALA A 63 -1.85 35.04 4.85
C ALA A 63 -0.67 35.66 4.11
N VAL A 64 0.51 35.04 4.17
CA VAL A 64 1.70 35.46 3.41
C VAL A 64 1.46 35.36 1.91
N ALA A 65 0.92 34.23 1.43
CA ALA A 65 0.60 34.03 0.02
C ALA A 65 -0.38 35.08 -0.51
N ASN A 66 -1.38 35.46 0.29
CA ASN A 66 -2.32 36.52 -0.08
C ASN A 66 -1.66 37.90 -0.17
N VAL A 67 -0.72 38.23 0.72
CA VAL A 67 0.08 39.46 0.61
C VAL A 67 0.87 39.43 -0.70
N CYS A 68 1.65 38.38 -0.94
CA CYS A 68 2.49 38.26 -2.13
C CYS A 68 1.67 38.34 -3.42
N LYS A 69 0.51 37.67 -3.48
CA LYS A 69 -0.42 37.70 -4.61
C LYS A 69 -0.95 39.10 -4.92
N ARG A 70 -1.24 39.93 -3.90
CA ARG A 70 -1.67 41.34 -4.09
C ARG A 70 -0.59 42.19 -4.74
N HIS A 71 0.67 41.88 -4.46
CA HIS A 71 1.83 42.64 -4.93
C HIS A 71 2.55 42.00 -6.13
N GLY A 72 2.07 40.85 -6.63
CA GLY A 72 2.68 40.14 -7.76
C GLY A 72 4.05 39.52 -7.44
N ILE A 73 4.31 39.20 -6.17
CA ILE A 73 5.57 38.64 -5.70
C ILE A 73 5.48 37.09 -5.72
N PRO A 74 6.47 36.39 -6.30
CA PRO A 74 6.55 34.93 -6.23
C PRO A 74 6.59 34.44 -4.77
N VAL A 75 5.80 33.41 -4.47
CA VAL A 75 5.71 32.85 -3.12
C VAL A 75 5.74 31.34 -3.15
N VAL A 76 6.64 30.76 -2.38
CA VAL A 76 6.71 29.31 -2.12
C VAL A 76 6.22 29.06 -0.70
N VAL A 77 5.35 28.06 -0.52
CA VAL A 77 4.87 27.62 0.79
C VAL A 77 5.34 26.19 1.05
N SER A 78 5.87 25.94 2.25
CA SER A 78 6.26 24.58 2.67
C SER A 78 5.10 23.94 3.43
N LEU A 79 4.26 23.20 2.70
CA LEU A 79 3.05 22.59 3.22
C LEU A 79 3.38 21.37 4.10
N ASN A 80 2.66 21.26 5.22
CA ASN A 80 2.67 20.08 6.06
C ASN A 80 1.28 19.42 6.09
N PRO A 81 0.83 18.78 4.99
CA PRO A 81 -0.43 18.06 4.96
C PRO A 81 -0.34 16.78 5.80
N ILE A 82 -1.48 16.12 6.02
CA ILE A 82 -1.53 14.85 6.74
C ILE A 82 -0.73 13.79 5.97
N MET A 83 0.27 13.20 6.61
CA MET A 83 1.08 12.11 6.04
C MET A 83 0.83 10.82 6.83
N VAL A 84 0.64 9.70 6.13
CA VAL A 84 0.45 8.38 6.76
C VAL A 84 1.63 7.46 6.48
N ASP A 85 2.07 7.41 5.22
CA ASP A 85 3.10 6.47 4.76
C ASP A 85 4.44 7.12 4.37
N GLY A 86 4.49 8.44 4.27
CA GLY A 86 5.70 9.18 3.84
C GLY A 86 6.13 8.94 2.38
N THR A 87 5.36 8.18 1.60
CA THR A 87 5.71 7.77 0.22
C THR A 87 4.63 8.11 -0.80
N GLY A 88 3.48 8.60 -0.35
CA GLY A 88 2.36 9.03 -1.20
C GLY A 88 1.45 7.90 -1.68
N MET A 89 1.73 6.65 -1.33
CA MET A 89 0.94 5.47 -1.71
C MET A 89 -0.44 5.42 -1.02
N CYS A 90 -0.59 6.10 0.11
CA CYS A 90 -1.85 6.27 0.82
C CYS A 90 -2.71 7.40 0.22
N GLY A 91 -2.10 8.41 -0.42
CA GLY A 91 -2.81 9.61 -0.87
C GLY A 91 -3.37 10.50 0.26
N GLY A 92 -2.92 10.31 1.50
CA GLY A 92 -3.28 11.17 2.63
C GLY A 92 -2.72 12.59 2.50
N CYS A 93 -1.48 12.69 1.97
CA CYS A 93 -0.71 13.93 1.79
C CYS A 93 -1.15 14.77 0.59
N ARG A 94 -2.33 14.47 0.03
CA ARG A 94 -2.85 15.14 -1.14
C ARG A 94 -3.21 16.60 -0.84
N VAL A 95 -2.86 17.45 -1.80
CA VAL A 95 -3.08 18.90 -1.79
C VAL A 95 -3.61 19.31 -3.16
N THR A 96 -4.54 20.25 -3.22
CA THR A 96 -4.98 20.82 -4.50
C THR A 96 -4.15 22.06 -4.82
N VAL A 97 -3.45 22.01 -5.96
CA VAL A 97 -2.59 23.08 -6.46
C VAL A 97 -2.96 23.33 -7.91
N ASN A 98 -3.33 24.56 -8.24
CA ASN A 98 -3.80 24.95 -9.58
C ASN A 98 -4.98 24.11 -10.10
N GLY A 99 -5.87 23.69 -9.20
CA GLY A 99 -7.01 22.83 -9.53
C GLY A 99 -6.67 21.36 -9.78
N GLU A 100 -5.41 20.96 -9.61
CA GLU A 100 -4.95 19.58 -9.74
C GLU A 100 -4.53 19.01 -8.39
N THR A 101 -4.77 17.71 -8.18
CA THR A 101 -4.32 17.01 -6.99
C THR A 101 -2.84 16.64 -7.11
N GLN A 102 -2.03 17.14 -6.19
CA GLN A 102 -0.62 16.83 -6.01
C GLN A 102 -0.38 16.15 -4.65
N TYR A 103 0.79 15.56 -4.45
CA TYR A 103 1.13 14.75 -3.28
C TYR A 103 2.43 15.23 -2.65
N ALA A 104 2.36 15.84 -1.46
CA ALA A 104 3.56 16.38 -0.81
C ALA A 104 4.67 15.33 -0.55
N CYS A 105 4.30 14.06 -0.32
CA CYS A 105 5.28 12.98 -0.15
C CYS A 105 6.04 12.60 -1.43
N VAL A 106 5.51 12.95 -2.61
CA VAL A 106 6.08 12.59 -3.91
C VAL A 106 6.68 13.81 -4.60
N ASP A 107 5.87 14.85 -4.74
CA ASP A 107 6.19 16.08 -5.46
C ASP A 107 7.10 17.01 -4.66
N GLY A 108 7.15 16.81 -3.33
CA GLY A 108 7.84 17.68 -2.38
C GLY A 108 6.86 18.55 -1.59
N PRO A 109 7.23 19.02 -0.39
CA PRO A 109 6.35 19.85 0.42
C PRO A 109 6.27 21.32 -0.03
N GLU A 110 7.18 21.77 -0.90
CA GLU A 110 7.22 23.14 -1.41
C GLU A 110 6.35 23.32 -2.66
N PHE A 111 5.34 24.19 -2.56
CA PHE A 111 4.43 24.51 -3.66
C PHE A 111 4.35 26.02 -3.90
N ASP A 112 3.95 26.42 -5.12
CA ASP A 112 3.59 27.80 -5.41
C ASP A 112 2.36 28.20 -4.59
N GLY A 113 2.59 29.07 -3.59
CA GLY A 113 1.57 29.51 -2.64
C GLY A 113 0.42 30.26 -3.30
N ALA A 114 0.60 30.84 -4.49
CA ALA A 114 -0.47 31.53 -5.20
C ALA A 114 -1.51 30.56 -5.81
N LEU A 115 -1.13 29.29 -5.98
CA LEU A 115 -1.90 28.25 -6.64
C LEU A 115 -2.52 27.22 -5.66
N VAL A 116 -2.14 27.25 -4.38
CA VAL A 116 -2.65 26.31 -3.36
C VAL A 116 -4.09 26.62 -2.97
N ASP A 117 -4.93 25.58 -2.92
CA ASP A 117 -6.24 25.64 -2.27
C ASP A 117 -6.10 25.51 -0.76
N PHE A 118 -5.94 26.65 -0.09
CA PHE A 118 -5.78 26.68 1.37
C PHE A 118 -7.07 26.35 2.13
N GLU A 119 -8.24 26.56 1.55
CA GLU A 119 -9.52 26.29 2.23
C GLU A 119 -9.69 24.78 2.37
N GLU A 120 -9.57 24.05 1.26
CA GLU A 120 -9.59 22.58 1.23
C GLU A 120 -8.53 22.00 2.18
N LEU A 121 -7.29 22.50 2.13
CA LEU A 121 -6.19 22.02 2.96
C LEU A 121 -6.48 22.20 4.46
N MET A 122 -6.99 23.36 4.88
CA MET A 122 -7.30 23.61 6.29
C MET A 122 -8.46 22.73 6.77
N THR A 123 -9.49 22.52 5.95
CA THR A 123 -10.61 21.64 6.31
C THR A 123 -10.12 20.20 6.49
N ARG A 124 -9.28 19.70 5.57
CA ARG A 124 -8.65 18.38 5.67
C ARG A 124 -7.77 18.24 6.91
N GLN A 125 -6.91 19.23 7.21
CA GLN A 125 -6.12 19.22 8.46
C GLN A 125 -6.99 19.28 9.71
N GLY A 126 -8.16 19.92 9.61
CA GLY A 126 -9.15 19.95 10.68
C GLY A 126 -9.80 18.60 10.99
N ALA A 127 -9.68 17.61 10.11
CA ALA A 127 -10.42 16.34 10.20
C ALA A 127 -10.19 15.57 11.51
N TYR A 128 -9.01 15.72 12.13
CA TYR A 128 -8.59 14.99 13.33
C TYR A 128 -8.47 15.87 14.60
N LYS A 129 -8.87 17.15 14.56
CA LYS A 129 -8.74 18.08 15.69
C LYS A 129 -9.49 17.63 16.95
N ASP A 130 -10.59 16.90 16.78
CA ASP A 130 -11.36 16.41 17.93
C ASP A 130 -10.65 15.23 18.60
N GLN A 131 -10.05 14.33 17.80
CA GLN A 131 -9.20 13.25 18.29
C GLN A 131 -7.96 13.82 18.99
N GLU A 132 -7.31 14.81 18.39
CA GLU A 132 -6.17 15.52 19.00
C GLU A 132 -6.54 16.16 20.34
N ARG A 133 -7.66 16.91 20.40
CA ARG A 133 -8.15 17.52 21.64
C ARG A 133 -8.44 16.49 22.72
N ARG A 134 -9.05 15.34 22.37
CA ARG A 134 -9.29 14.22 23.30
C ARG A 134 -7.99 13.60 23.79
N ALA A 135 -7.03 13.36 22.90
CA ALA A 135 -5.73 12.80 23.25
C ALA A 135 -4.95 13.72 24.21
N VAL A 136 -4.90 15.03 23.93
CA VAL A 136 -4.25 16.01 24.79
C VAL A 136 -4.92 16.10 26.16
N ALA A 137 -6.27 16.11 26.20
CA ALA A 137 -7.02 16.12 27.45
C ALA A 137 -6.75 14.86 28.28
N GLY A 138 -6.77 13.68 27.65
CA GLY A 138 -6.48 12.40 28.30
C GLY A 138 -5.06 12.33 28.87
N HIS A 139 -4.05 12.74 28.09
CA HIS A 139 -2.67 12.83 28.55
C HIS A 139 -2.52 13.76 29.76
N ALA A 140 -3.17 14.93 29.74
CA ALA A 140 -3.13 15.88 30.85
C ALA A 140 -3.78 15.35 32.14
N GLN A 141 -4.69 14.37 32.02
CA GLN A 141 -5.41 13.77 33.15
C GLN A 141 -4.84 12.41 33.58
N GLY A 142 -3.79 11.92 32.92
CA GLY A 142 -3.27 10.56 33.14
C GLY A 142 -4.30 9.48 32.81
N GLU A 143 -5.30 9.80 31.97
CA GLU A 143 -6.33 8.86 31.56
C GLU A 143 -5.79 7.93 30.49
N GLU A 144 -5.98 6.63 30.70
CA GLU A 144 -6.00 5.64 29.62
C GLU A 144 -7.33 5.79 28.85
N CYS A 145 -7.24 5.95 27.53
CA CYS A 145 -8.40 6.05 26.63
C CYS A 145 -9.35 4.85 26.82
N ARG A 146 -10.68 5.09 26.81
CA ARG A 146 -11.72 4.05 27.02
C ARG A 146 -12.67 3.90 25.84
N LEU A 147 -12.15 4.01 24.62
CA LEU A 147 -12.96 3.93 23.40
C LEU A 147 -13.64 2.55 23.24
N GLU A 148 -13.02 1.48 23.75
CA GLU A 148 -13.58 0.11 23.79
C GLU A 148 -14.91 0.06 24.53
N GLN A 149 -15.07 0.77 25.65
CA GLN A 149 -16.36 0.84 26.36
C GLN A 149 -17.44 1.59 25.55
N GLN A 150 -17.04 2.52 24.69
CA GLN A 150 -17.96 3.30 23.84
C GLN A 150 -18.30 2.59 22.52
N LEU A 151 -17.39 1.78 21.99
CA LEU A 151 -17.62 0.95 20.80
C LEU A 151 -18.30 -0.40 21.12
N ALA A 152 -18.19 -0.89 22.37
CA ALA A 152 -18.75 -2.18 22.80
C ALA A 152 -20.29 -2.24 22.92
N GLU A 153 -21.03 -1.15 22.69
CA GLU A 153 -22.50 -1.20 22.65
C GLU A 153 -23.04 -2.06 21.47
N LYS A 154 -22.19 -2.38 20.49
CA LYS A 154 -22.33 -3.55 19.60
C LYS A 154 -21.00 -4.29 19.63
N ALA A 155 -20.96 -5.61 19.86
CA ALA A 155 -19.72 -6.36 19.71
C ALA A 155 -19.27 -6.30 18.24
N PRO A 156 -18.15 -5.61 17.90
CA PRO A 156 -17.67 -5.61 16.53
C PRO A 156 -17.21 -7.01 16.15
N LEU A 157 -17.27 -7.33 14.86
CA LEU A 157 -16.55 -8.49 14.32
C LEU A 157 -15.07 -8.34 14.70
N ASP A 158 -14.44 -9.39 15.21
CA ASP A 158 -13.02 -9.32 15.53
C ASP A 158 -12.16 -9.41 14.25
N PHE A 159 -10.87 -9.11 14.40
CA PHE A 159 -9.88 -9.21 13.33
C PHE A 159 -9.24 -10.62 13.24
N SER A 160 -9.85 -11.64 13.86
CA SER A 160 -9.34 -13.00 13.81
C SER A 160 -9.48 -13.62 12.43
N GLU A 161 -8.62 -14.60 12.13
CA GLU A 161 -8.63 -15.30 10.84
C GLU A 161 -9.98 -16.01 10.61
N VAL A 162 -10.69 -15.62 9.56
CA VAL A 162 -12.04 -16.13 9.27
C VAL A 162 -12.00 -17.59 8.80
N ASN A 163 -11.05 -17.91 7.92
CA ASN A 163 -10.94 -19.24 7.34
C ASN A 163 -10.14 -20.16 8.27
N GLN A 164 -10.74 -21.24 8.73
CA GLN A 164 -10.07 -22.25 9.58
C GLN A 164 -9.21 -23.21 8.75
N PRO A 165 -8.05 -23.65 9.26
CA PRO A 165 -7.19 -24.61 8.56
C PRO A 165 -7.82 -26.01 8.53
N LEU A 166 -7.38 -26.85 7.60
CA LEU A 166 -7.69 -28.28 7.64
C LEU A 166 -7.01 -28.92 8.85
N ASN A 167 -7.67 -29.84 9.53
CA ASN A 167 -6.97 -30.76 10.44
C ASN A 167 -6.31 -31.90 9.66
N GLU A 168 -5.41 -32.65 10.31
CA GLU A 168 -4.65 -33.74 9.66
C GLU A 168 -5.54 -34.76 8.94
N LYS A 169 -6.66 -35.18 9.55
CA LYS A 169 -7.59 -36.13 8.93
C LYS A 169 -8.24 -35.56 7.68
N GLN A 170 -8.65 -34.29 7.73
CA GLN A 170 -9.22 -33.59 6.59
C GLN A 170 -8.19 -33.37 5.49
N ALA A 171 -6.95 -33.04 5.84
CA ALA A 171 -5.85 -32.83 4.90
C ALA A 171 -5.50 -34.14 4.17
N ILE A 172 -5.34 -35.26 4.88
CA ILE A 172 -5.11 -36.58 4.28
C ILE A 172 -6.29 -36.98 3.37
N ALA A 173 -7.52 -36.76 3.82
CA ALA A 173 -8.72 -37.07 3.02
C ALA A 173 -8.81 -36.24 1.73
N GLU A 174 -8.53 -34.93 1.81
CA GLU A 174 -8.52 -34.06 0.64
C GLU A 174 -7.33 -34.39 -0.29
N ALA A 175 -6.15 -34.66 0.27
CA ALA A 175 -4.99 -35.11 -0.48
C ALA A 175 -5.27 -36.42 -1.23
N GLY A 176 -6.01 -37.36 -0.63
CA GLY A 176 -6.45 -38.61 -1.24
C GLY A 176 -7.31 -38.46 -2.50
N ARG A 177 -7.87 -37.26 -2.76
CA ARG A 177 -8.59 -36.96 -4.02
C ARG A 177 -7.65 -36.71 -5.19
N CYS A 178 -6.37 -36.39 -4.94
CA CYS A 178 -5.40 -36.12 -5.98
C CYS A 178 -5.10 -37.36 -6.82
N LEU A 179 -5.21 -37.23 -8.14
CA LEU A 179 -5.01 -38.32 -9.10
C LEU A 179 -3.53 -38.65 -9.38
N LEU A 180 -2.59 -37.94 -8.73
CA LEU A 180 -1.14 -38.03 -8.97
C LEU A 180 -0.81 -38.07 -10.48
N CYS A 181 -1.30 -37.05 -11.18
CA CYS A 181 -1.27 -37.01 -12.64
C CYS A 181 0.16 -37.11 -13.19
N LYS A 182 0.40 -38.02 -14.15
CA LYS A 182 1.69 -38.14 -14.86
C LYS A 182 2.12 -36.83 -15.56
N LYS A 183 1.15 -36.03 -16.03
CA LYS A 183 1.35 -34.69 -16.58
C LYS A 183 0.57 -33.69 -15.72
N PRO A 184 1.18 -33.15 -14.65
CA PRO A 184 0.45 -32.36 -13.68
C PRO A 184 0.29 -30.92 -14.18
N LEU A 185 -0.86 -30.63 -14.79
CA LEU A 185 -1.20 -29.28 -15.27
C LEU A 185 -1.27 -28.23 -14.15
N CYS A 186 -1.51 -28.68 -12.91
CA CYS A 186 -1.49 -27.81 -11.73
C CYS A 186 -0.12 -27.15 -11.51
N VAL A 187 0.98 -27.83 -11.83
CA VAL A 187 2.36 -27.29 -11.71
C VAL A 187 2.55 -26.16 -12.71
N THR A 188 2.13 -26.35 -13.97
CA THR A 188 2.19 -25.29 -15.00
C THR A 188 1.25 -24.12 -14.70
N GLY A 189 0.20 -24.34 -13.92
CA GLY A 189 -0.71 -23.28 -13.46
C GLY A 189 -0.22 -22.53 -12.23
N CYS A 190 0.93 -22.91 -11.65
CA CYS A 190 1.52 -22.27 -10.49
C CYS A 190 2.71 -21.37 -10.92
N PRO A 191 2.65 -20.04 -10.73
CA PRO A 191 3.72 -19.13 -11.16
C PRO A 191 5.10 -19.37 -10.54
N VAL A 192 5.16 -20.10 -9.41
CA VAL A 192 6.43 -20.46 -8.74
C VAL A 192 6.80 -21.95 -8.91
N GLU A 193 6.06 -22.67 -9.76
CA GLU A 193 6.41 -24.02 -10.23
C GLU A 193 6.53 -25.07 -9.10
N ILE A 194 5.65 -24.99 -8.09
CA ILE A 194 5.62 -25.95 -6.97
C ILE A 194 5.43 -27.38 -7.49
N ASP A 195 6.15 -28.35 -6.92
CA ASP A 195 5.89 -29.79 -7.12
C ASP A 195 4.62 -30.22 -6.36
N ILE A 196 3.47 -29.84 -6.93
CA ILE A 196 2.15 -30.06 -6.34
C ILE A 196 1.86 -31.55 -6.11
N PRO A 197 2.05 -32.46 -7.09
CA PRO A 197 1.85 -33.89 -6.85
C PRO A 197 2.80 -34.44 -5.79
N GLY A 198 4.06 -33.99 -5.76
CA GLY A 198 5.06 -34.43 -4.79
C GLY A 198 4.65 -34.13 -3.36
N PHE A 199 4.36 -32.86 -3.03
CA PHE A 199 3.98 -32.51 -1.66
C PHE A 199 2.63 -33.13 -1.26
N ILE A 200 1.66 -33.20 -2.18
CA ILE A 200 0.37 -33.84 -1.89
C ILE A 200 0.53 -35.34 -1.62
N LYS A 201 1.42 -36.01 -2.36
CA LYS A 201 1.74 -37.42 -2.10
C LYS A 201 2.33 -37.60 -0.71
N ALA A 202 3.26 -36.74 -0.30
CA ALA A 202 3.80 -36.75 1.06
C ALA A 202 2.70 -36.53 2.12
N VAL A 203 1.72 -35.65 1.86
CA VAL A 203 0.53 -35.50 2.73
C VAL A 203 -0.32 -36.76 2.76
N GLN A 204 -0.54 -37.46 1.64
CA GLN A 204 -1.26 -38.74 1.61
C GLN A 204 -0.59 -39.81 2.47
N GLU A 205 0.74 -39.79 2.53
CA GLU A 205 1.57 -40.74 3.28
C GLU A 205 1.76 -40.34 4.76
N GLY A 206 1.31 -39.15 5.17
CA GLY A 206 1.51 -38.61 6.51
C GLY A 206 2.91 -38.03 6.77
N GLU A 207 3.71 -37.88 5.71
CA GLU A 207 5.09 -37.39 5.74
C GLU A 207 5.12 -35.85 5.65
N PHE A 208 4.55 -35.16 6.65
CA PHE A 208 4.32 -33.71 6.58
C PHE A 208 5.60 -32.86 6.56
N PHE A 209 6.68 -33.30 7.21
CA PHE A 209 7.98 -32.65 7.10
C PHE A 209 8.51 -32.70 5.67
N ASN A 210 8.42 -33.86 5.01
CA ASN A 210 8.83 -34.00 3.61
C ASN A 210 7.96 -33.11 2.69
N ALA A 211 6.65 -33.04 2.95
CA ALA A 211 5.76 -32.13 2.23
C ALA A 211 6.21 -30.66 2.38
N ALA A 212 6.59 -30.24 3.59
CA ALA A 212 7.08 -28.88 3.85
C ALA A 212 8.42 -28.60 3.15
N THR A 213 9.35 -29.56 3.13
CA THR A 213 10.60 -29.47 2.38
C THR A 213 10.35 -29.29 0.89
N ILE A 214 9.45 -30.08 0.29
CA ILE A 214 9.09 -29.98 -1.12
C ILE A 214 8.48 -28.60 -1.44
N LEU A 215 7.62 -28.08 -0.56
CA LEU A 215 7.07 -26.74 -0.71
C LEU A 215 8.16 -25.68 -0.64
N LYS A 216 9.03 -25.71 0.39
CA LYS A 216 10.07 -24.70 0.62
C LYS A 216 11.22 -24.71 -0.40
N ASP A 217 11.38 -25.80 -1.16
CA ASP A 217 12.28 -25.82 -2.33
C ASP A 217 11.87 -24.77 -3.38
N LYS A 218 10.56 -24.64 -3.62
CA LYS A 218 10.01 -23.74 -4.64
C LYS A 218 9.35 -22.49 -4.06
N ASN A 219 8.81 -22.52 -2.86
CA ASN A 219 8.03 -21.41 -2.32
C ASN A 219 8.65 -20.93 -1.01
N ASN A 220 9.14 -19.70 -0.98
CA ASN A 220 9.69 -19.11 0.25
C ASN A 220 8.58 -18.65 1.22
N LEU A 221 7.30 -18.60 0.80
CA LEU A 221 6.17 -18.07 1.57
C LEU A 221 4.91 -18.99 1.50
N PRO A 222 5.00 -20.31 1.74
CA PRO A 222 3.89 -21.24 1.48
C PRO A 222 2.66 -20.97 2.35
N ALA A 223 2.84 -20.59 3.62
CA ALA A 223 1.72 -20.26 4.51
C ALA A 223 0.93 -19.03 4.06
N ILE A 224 1.58 -18.12 3.33
CA ILE A 224 0.96 -16.94 2.75
C ILE A 224 0.24 -17.33 1.46
N CYS A 225 0.92 -18.05 0.57
CA CYS A 225 0.37 -18.47 -0.73
C CYS A 225 -0.90 -19.31 -0.57
N GLY A 226 -0.91 -20.27 0.36
CA GLY A 226 -2.08 -21.09 0.65
C GLY A 226 -3.30 -20.30 1.13
N ARG A 227 -3.11 -19.08 1.68
CA ARG A 227 -4.18 -18.18 2.15
C ARG A 227 -4.67 -17.21 1.09
N VAL A 228 -3.76 -16.62 0.32
CA VAL A 228 -4.09 -15.42 -0.49
C VAL A 228 -4.04 -15.63 -2.00
N CYS A 229 -3.53 -16.76 -2.48
CA CYS A 229 -3.57 -17.05 -3.92
C CYS A 229 -5.03 -17.16 -4.40
N PRO A 230 -5.37 -16.63 -5.58
CA PRO A 230 -6.64 -16.93 -6.23
C PRO A 230 -6.52 -18.27 -6.97
N GLN A 231 -6.59 -19.38 -6.23
CA GLN A 231 -6.36 -20.71 -6.77
C GLN A 231 -7.33 -21.06 -7.93
N GLU A 232 -8.54 -20.50 -7.90
CA GLU A 232 -9.56 -20.62 -8.94
C GLU A 232 -9.12 -20.07 -10.31
N ASN A 233 -8.07 -19.26 -10.33
CA ASN A 233 -7.48 -18.69 -11.53
C ASN A 233 -6.13 -19.33 -11.90
N GLN A 234 -5.63 -20.29 -11.12
CA GLN A 234 -4.25 -20.78 -11.16
C GLN A 234 -4.16 -22.31 -11.12
N CYS A 235 -3.54 -22.87 -10.07
CA CYS A 235 -3.26 -24.30 -9.95
C CYS A 235 -4.54 -25.16 -9.85
N GLU A 236 -5.60 -24.67 -9.19
CA GLU A 236 -6.86 -25.40 -9.05
C GLU A 236 -7.71 -25.31 -10.32
N LYS A 237 -7.66 -24.18 -11.05
CA LYS A 237 -8.28 -24.02 -12.37
C LYS A 237 -7.85 -25.08 -13.38
N THR A 238 -6.56 -25.42 -13.34
CA THR A 238 -5.93 -26.36 -14.28
C THR A 238 -5.96 -27.81 -13.78
N CYS A 239 -6.47 -28.05 -12.56
CA CYS A 239 -6.57 -29.37 -11.98
C CYS A 239 -7.42 -30.30 -12.86
N VAL A 240 -6.88 -31.48 -13.21
CA VAL A 240 -7.56 -32.45 -14.08
C VAL A 240 -8.87 -32.96 -13.46
N LEU A 241 -8.91 -33.11 -12.13
CA LEU A 241 -10.11 -33.53 -11.40
C LEU A 241 -11.26 -32.51 -11.55
N GLY A 242 -10.91 -31.22 -11.64
CA GLY A 242 -11.83 -30.09 -11.83
C GLY A 242 -12.78 -30.21 -13.03
N ARG A 243 -12.47 -31.09 -13.99
CA ARG A 243 -13.31 -31.33 -15.18
C ARG A 243 -14.51 -32.25 -14.91
N LYS A 244 -14.46 -33.05 -13.84
CA LYS A 244 -15.49 -34.05 -13.51
C LYS A 244 -16.10 -33.86 -12.12
N ASP A 245 -15.34 -33.28 -11.20
CA ASP A 245 -15.72 -32.98 -9.83
C ASP A 245 -15.08 -31.64 -9.43
N ARG A 246 -15.23 -31.18 -8.19
CA ARG A 246 -14.46 -30.02 -7.68
C ARG A 246 -12.95 -30.31 -7.74
N PRO A 247 -12.11 -29.31 -8.03
CA PRO A 247 -10.65 -29.49 -8.00
C PRO A 247 -10.17 -29.94 -6.61
N VAL A 248 -8.93 -30.44 -6.55
CA VAL A 248 -8.25 -30.66 -5.27
C VAL A 248 -7.99 -29.30 -4.64
N SER A 249 -8.28 -29.14 -3.34
CA SER A 249 -8.04 -27.88 -2.62
C SER A 249 -6.56 -27.68 -2.31
N ILE A 250 -5.76 -27.45 -3.35
CA ILE A 250 -4.29 -27.33 -3.30
C ILE A 250 -3.88 -26.21 -2.33
N GLY A 251 -4.54 -25.05 -2.38
CA GLY A 251 -4.21 -23.94 -1.48
C GLY A 251 -4.43 -24.28 0.00
N LYS A 252 -5.50 -25.04 0.30
CA LYS A 252 -5.79 -25.48 1.68
C LYS A 252 -4.79 -26.53 2.17
N LEU A 253 -4.30 -27.40 1.27
CA LEU A 253 -3.25 -28.36 1.59
C LEU A 253 -1.89 -27.68 1.80
N GLU A 254 -1.54 -26.72 0.96
CA GLU A 254 -0.34 -25.89 1.11
C GLU A 254 -0.34 -25.14 2.45
N ARG A 255 -1.47 -24.49 2.77
CA ARG A 255 -1.68 -23.85 4.07
C ARG A 255 -1.52 -24.83 5.23
N PHE A 256 -2.17 -25.99 5.15
CA PHE A 256 -2.10 -27.01 6.19
C PHE A 256 -0.65 -27.44 6.46
N VAL A 257 0.11 -27.77 5.42
CA VAL A 257 1.50 -28.22 5.56
C VAL A 257 2.36 -27.13 6.20
N ALA A 258 2.21 -25.87 5.75
CA ALA A 258 3.01 -24.76 6.28
C ALA A 258 2.63 -24.37 7.71
N ASP A 259 1.34 -24.44 8.07
CA ASP A 259 0.88 -24.22 9.45
C ASP A 259 1.31 -25.38 10.37
N TRP A 260 1.28 -26.61 9.88
CA TRP A 260 1.74 -27.79 10.61
C TRP A 260 3.24 -27.71 10.88
N GLU A 261 4.07 -27.38 9.88
CA GLU A 261 5.52 -27.22 10.05
C GLU A 261 5.86 -26.16 11.11
N ALA A 262 5.18 -25.02 11.07
CA ALA A 262 5.41 -23.95 12.03
C ALA A 262 5.01 -24.29 13.48
N ALA A 263 4.10 -25.24 13.68
CA ALA A 263 3.75 -25.75 15.00
C ALA A 263 4.74 -26.80 15.53
N HIS A 264 5.69 -27.25 14.70
CA HIS A 264 6.66 -28.30 15.00
C HIS A 264 8.10 -27.78 14.89
N GLU A 265 8.93 -28.40 14.03
CA GLU A 265 10.33 -28.05 13.83
C GLU A 265 10.49 -27.37 12.46
N ALA A 266 11.29 -26.31 12.40
CA ALA A 266 11.52 -25.59 11.16
C ALA A 266 12.41 -26.41 10.22
N VAL A 267 12.04 -26.49 8.94
CA VAL A 267 12.91 -27.08 7.91
C VAL A 267 14.09 -26.16 7.65
N GLU A 268 15.30 -26.63 7.93
CA GLU A 268 16.53 -25.90 7.61
C GLU A 268 16.75 -25.82 6.10
N PRO A 269 17.04 -24.61 5.56
CA PRO A 269 17.34 -24.46 4.15
C PRO A 269 18.73 -24.99 3.82
N VAL A 270 18.87 -25.56 2.62
CA VAL A 270 20.19 -25.83 2.03
C VAL A 270 20.68 -24.55 1.36
N ILE A 271 21.85 -24.07 1.77
CA ILE A 271 22.49 -22.85 1.24
C ILE A 271 23.82 -23.25 0.60
N ALA A 272 24.08 -22.77 -0.60
CA ALA A 272 25.34 -22.97 -1.30
C ALA A 272 26.49 -22.16 -0.66
N GLU A 273 27.73 -22.52 -1.00
CA GLU A 273 28.91 -21.78 -0.53
C GLU A 273 28.86 -20.30 -0.94
N PRO A 274 29.36 -19.37 -0.10
CA PRO A 274 29.36 -17.95 -0.43
C PRO A 274 30.06 -17.65 -1.76
N THR A 275 29.35 -16.95 -2.63
CA THR A 275 29.86 -16.57 -3.95
C THR A 275 30.82 -15.38 -3.89
N GLY A 276 30.74 -14.58 -2.82
CA GLY A 276 31.48 -13.32 -2.69
C GLY A 276 30.84 -12.11 -3.38
N HIS A 277 29.71 -12.31 -4.07
CA HIS A 277 29.03 -11.27 -4.84
C HIS A 277 27.83 -10.68 -4.08
N LYS A 278 27.53 -9.40 -4.34
CA LYS A 278 26.48 -8.65 -3.64
C LYS A 278 25.31 -8.28 -4.54
N VAL A 279 24.09 -8.46 -4.03
CA VAL A 279 22.85 -8.08 -4.74
C VAL A 279 21.96 -7.23 -3.85
N ALA A 280 21.46 -6.12 -4.40
CA ALA A 280 20.47 -5.28 -3.74
C ALA A 280 19.06 -5.62 -4.25
N VAL A 281 18.10 -5.72 -3.33
CA VAL A 281 16.68 -5.90 -3.65
C VAL A 281 15.91 -4.71 -3.08
N ILE A 282 15.13 -4.02 -3.90
CA ILE A 282 14.40 -2.82 -3.50
C ILE A 282 12.92 -3.19 -3.34
N GLY A 283 12.44 -3.20 -2.09
CA GLY A 283 11.10 -3.60 -1.67
C GLY A 283 11.07 -4.98 -1.01
N CYS A 284 10.49 -5.05 0.19
CA CYS A 284 10.32 -6.26 1.00
C CYS A 284 8.92 -6.89 0.82
N GLY A 285 8.35 -6.74 -0.38
CA GLY A 285 7.12 -7.44 -0.77
C GLY A 285 7.38 -8.90 -1.20
N PRO A 286 6.33 -9.63 -1.62
CA PRO A 286 6.44 -11.03 -2.04
C PRO A 286 7.51 -11.30 -3.10
N GLY A 287 7.59 -10.45 -4.13
CA GLY A 287 8.58 -10.57 -5.19
C GLY A 287 10.01 -10.37 -4.69
N GLY A 288 10.23 -9.34 -3.87
CA GLY A 288 11.54 -9.05 -3.28
C GLY A 288 12.01 -10.13 -2.32
N LEU A 289 11.13 -10.59 -1.41
CA LEU A 289 11.42 -11.71 -0.50
C LEU A 289 11.74 -13.00 -1.26
N THR A 290 11.04 -13.25 -2.37
CA THR A 290 11.29 -14.44 -3.20
C THR A 290 12.64 -14.35 -3.90
N CYS A 291 12.91 -13.24 -4.57
CA CYS A 291 14.18 -13.01 -5.26
C CYS A 291 15.37 -13.10 -4.28
N ALA A 292 15.24 -12.42 -3.14
CA ALA A 292 16.29 -12.42 -2.12
C ALA A 292 16.52 -13.80 -1.52
N GLY A 293 15.45 -14.54 -1.19
CA GLY A 293 15.57 -15.89 -0.66
C GLY A 293 16.20 -16.87 -1.65
N ASP A 294 15.81 -16.81 -2.93
CA ASP A 294 16.37 -17.68 -3.96
C ASP A 294 17.86 -17.36 -4.23
N LEU A 295 18.24 -16.08 -4.30
CA LEU A 295 19.65 -15.68 -4.43
C LEU A 295 20.46 -16.04 -3.19
N ALA A 296 19.90 -15.88 -1.98
CA ALA A 296 20.59 -16.28 -0.76
C ALA A 296 20.88 -17.79 -0.72
N LYS A 297 19.93 -18.64 -1.16
CA LYS A 297 20.14 -20.09 -1.32
C LYS A 297 21.30 -20.43 -2.27
N LEU A 298 21.57 -19.56 -3.26
CA LEU A 298 22.69 -19.68 -4.20
C LEU A 298 24.01 -19.10 -3.66
N GLY A 299 24.06 -18.60 -2.42
CA GLY A 299 25.27 -18.10 -1.77
C GLY A 299 25.60 -16.63 -2.02
N TYR A 300 24.66 -15.83 -2.54
CA TYR A 300 24.86 -14.38 -2.71
C TYR A 300 24.68 -13.61 -1.39
N ASP A 301 25.42 -12.52 -1.19
CA ASP A 301 25.19 -11.57 -0.11
C ASP A 301 24.08 -10.59 -0.51
N VAL A 302 22.87 -10.82 -0.01
CA VAL A 302 21.67 -10.06 -0.41
C VAL A 302 21.24 -9.08 0.68
N THR A 303 21.00 -7.83 0.27
CA THR A 303 20.37 -6.81 1.12
C THR A 303 19.06 -6.34 0.50
N ILE A 304 17.96 -6.43 1.26
CA ILE A 304 16.67 -5.82 0.94
C ILE A 304 16.63 -4.40 1.53
N PHE A 305 16.23 -3.42 0.72
CA PHE A 305 15.93 -2.05 1.12
C PHE A 305 14.41 -1.83 1.08
N GLU A 306 13.80 -1.53 2.22
CA GLU A 306 12.37 -1.36 2.38
C GLU A 306 12.04 0.07 2.80
N ALA A 307 11.07 0.68 2.13
CA ALA A 307 10.66 2.06 2.38
C ALA A 307 9.98 2.21 3.74
N PHE A 308 9.17 1.23 4.14
CA PHE A 308 8.46 1.26 5.42
C PHE A 308 9.34 0.86 6.61
N HIS A 309 8.80 1.13 7.80
CA HIS A 309 9.36 0.72 9.09
C HIS A 309 9.04 -0.75 9.45
N ASP A 310 8.41 -1.51 8.54
CA ASP A 310 8.05 -2.92 8.73
C ASP A 310 8.13 -3.67 7.38
N THR A 311 8.11 -5.00 7.44
CA THR A 311 8.38 -5.92 6.33
C THR A 311 7.10 -6.53 5.74
N GLY A 312 7.20 -7.07 4.52
CA GLY A 312 6.16 -7.87 3.87
C GLY A 312 5.34 -7.11 2.81
N GLY A 313 5.53 -5.80 2.65
CA GLY A 313 4.80 -5.00 1.67
C GLY A 313 3.28 -5.14 1.82
N VAL A 314 2.56 -5.43 0.72
CA VAL A 314 1.09 -5.57 0.73
C VAL A 314 0.59 -6.65 1.70
N LEU A 315 1.41 -7.65 2.02
CA LEU A 315 1.10 -8.69 3.00
C LEU A 315 0.91 -8.09 4.41
N ARG A 316 1.58 -6.95 4.68
CA ARG A 316 1.54 -6.21 5.94
C ARG A 316 0.51 -5.10 5.91
N TYR A 317 0.68 -4.13 5.02
CA TYR A 317 -0.13 -2.90 5.02
C TYR A 317 -1.47 -3.05 4.29
N GLY A 318 -1.60 -4.00 3.36
CA GLY A 318 -2.76 -4.13 2.49
C GLY A 318 -3.76 -5.19 2.95
N ILE A 319 -3.31 -6.45 2.98
CA ILE A 319 -4.18 -7.60 3.32
C ILE A 319 -4.50 -7.55 4.82
N PRO A 320 -5.77 -7.57 5.26
CA PRO A 320 -6.08 -7.49 6.69
C PRO A 320 -5.76 -8.77 7.50
N GLU A 321 -5.67 -8.63 8.81
CA GLU A 321 -5.37 -9.72 9.77
C GLU A 321 -6.34 -10.90 9.64
N PHE A 322 -7.64 -10.62 9.39
CA PHE A 322 -8.67 -11.63 9.27
C PHE A 322 -8.54 -12.53 8.02
N ARG A 323 -7.68 -12.16 7.08
CA ARG A 323 -7.34 -12.93 5.87
C ARG A 323 -5.90 -13.45 5.90
N LEU A 324 -4.98 -12.65 6.39
CA LEU A 324 -3.57 -12.99 6.53
C LEU A 324 -3.02 -12.48 7.87
N PRO A 325 -2.92 -13.37 8.87
CA PRO A 325 -2.38 -13.02 10.17
C PRO A 325 -0.94 -12.52 10.11
N LYS A 326 -0.64 -11.44 10.84
CA LYS A 326 0.64 -10.72 10.79
C LYS A 326 1.81 -11.53 11.31
N HIS A 327 1.57 -12.33 12.33
CA HIS A 327 2.57 -13.25 12.87
C HIS A 327 3.05 -14.29 11.84
N ILE A 328 2.24 -14.62 10.84
CA ILE A 328 2.63 -15.55 9.76
C ILE A 328 3.62 -14.85 8.83
N VAL A 329 3.33 -13.62 8.42
CA VAL A 329 4.28 -12.89 7.58
C VAL A 329 5.55 -12.53 8.36
N ASP A 330 5.49 -12.29 9.68
CA ASP A 330 6.68 -12.15 10.53
C ASP A 330 7.55 -13.42 10.49
N ARG A 331 6.91 -14.60 10.59
CA ARG A 331 7.60 -15.90 10.54
C ARG A 331 8.25 -16.15 9.18
N GLU A 332 7.52 -15.94 8.10
CA GLU A 332 8.03 -16.19 6.74
C GLU A 332 9.14 -15.20 6.36
N VAL A 333 9.04 -13.93 6.77
CA VAL A 333 10.15 -12.97 6.63
C VAL A 333 11.32 -13.37 7.53
N GLY A 334 11.06 -13.82 8.75
CA GLY A 334 12.07 -14.33 9.68
C GLY A 334 12.84 -15.55 9.12
N TYR A 335 12.16 -16.44 8.37
CA TYR A 335 12.82 -17.51 7.62
C TYR A 335 13.85 -16.95 6.62
N VAL A 336 13.44 -15.97 5.81
CA VAL A 336 14.34 -15.35 4.81
C VAL A 336 15.48 -14.57 5.48
N GLN A 337 15.20 -13.84 6.55
CA GLN A 337 16.19 -13.02 7.24
C GLN A 337 17.18 -13.87 8.07
N SER A 338 16.66 -14.76 8.92
CA SER A 338 17.46 -15.47 9.92
C SER A 338 18.02 -16.79 9.40
N LEU A 339 17.27 -17.56 8.62
CA LEU A 339 17.74 -18.86 8.14
C LEU A 339 18.50 -18.75 6.81
N LEU A 340 18.11 -17.84 5.91
CA LEU A 340 18.84 -17.62 4.64
C LEU A 340 19.92 -16.53 4.74
N GLY A 341 19.96 -15.76 5.83
CA GLY A 341 20.99 -14.73 6.04
C GLY A 341 20.80 -13.43 5.26
N VAL A 342 19.59 -13.19 4.72
CA VAL A 342 19.28 -11.95 3.99
C VAL A 342 19.25 -10.75 4.94
N LYS A 343 19.94 -9.67 4.58
CA LYS A 343 19.93 -8.41 5.35
C LYS A 343 18.71 -7.58 4.95
N ILE A 344 18.04 -6.95 5.91
CA ILE A 344 16.91 -6.05 5.64
C ILE A 344 17.19 -4.67 6.25
N ARG A 345 17.07 -3.63 5.43
CA ARG A 345 17.21 -2.21 5.82
C ARG A 345 15.88 -1.50 5.64
N LEU A 346 15.20 -1.26 6.76
CA LEU A 346 13.93 -0.54 6.84
C LEU A 346 14.14 0.97 6.74
N ASN A 347 13.07 1.72 6.45
CA ASN A 347 13.08 3.18 6.29
C ASN A 347 14.05 3.68 5.19
N MET A 348 14.29 2.86 4.17
CA MET A 348 15.17 3.14 3.05
C MET A 348 14.34 3.37 1.78
N VAL A 349 13.91 4.62 1.57
CA VAL A 349 13.20 5.02 0.35
C VAL A 349 14.21 5.22 -0.78
N ILE A 350 14.44 4.17 -1.57
CA ILE A 350 15.31 4.26 -2.75
C ILE A 350 14.70 5.20 -3.80
N GLY A 351 15.53 6.09 -4.35
CA GLY A 351 15.15 7.28 -5.12
C GLY A 351 15.12 8.57 -4.29
N LYS A 352 15.22 8.49 -2.96
CA LYS A 352 15.31 9.65 -2.07
C LYS A 352 16.47 9.56 -1.07
N VAL A 353 16.56 8.44 -0.34
CA VAL A 353 17.63 8.20 0.66
C VAL A 353 18.93 7.78 -0.03
N LEU A 354 18.81 6.85 -0.97
CA LEU A 354 19.89 6.41 -1.87
C LEU A 354 19.29 6.27 -3.27
N THR A 355 20.11 6.47 -4.29
CA THR A 355 19.81 6.20 -5.70
C THR A 355 20.29 4.80 -6.10
N ILE A 356 19.86 4.30 -7.27
CA ILE A 356 20.34 3.00 -7.77
C ILE A 356 21.83 3.07 -8.09
N GLU A 357 22.29 4.21 -8.59
CA GLU A 357 23.68 4.51 -8.88
C GLU A 357 24.55 4.42 -7.62
N GLU A 358 24.10 5.01 -6.51
CA GLU A 358 24.79 4.92 -5.21
C GLU A 358 24.82 3.48 -4.67
N LEU A 359 23.81 2.64 -4.96
CA LEU A 359 23.89 1.21 -4.62
C LEU A 359 25.01 0.51 -5.41
N PHE A 360 25.20 0.80 -6.68
CA PHE A 360 26.34 0.26 -7.42
C PHE A 360 27.68 0.78 -6.86
N GLU A 361 27.76 2.06 -6.45
CA GLU A 361 28.94 2.63 -5.79
C GLU A 361 29.27 1.95 -4.45
N ASP A 362 28.24 1.51 -3.71
CA ASP A 362 28.37 0.71 -2.47
C ASP A 362 28.81 -0.76 -2.71
N GLY A 363 29.04 -1.13 -3.98
CA GLY A 363 29.58 -2.44 -4.38
C GLY A 363 28.53 -3.53 -4.57
N TYR A 364 27.25 -3.18 -4.75
CA TYR A 364 26.27 -4.12 -5.28
C TYR A 364 26.48 -4.30 -6.78
N GLU A 365 26.39 -5.53 -7.28
CA GLU A 365 26.69 -5.86 -8.68
C GLU A 365 25.42 -6.08 -9.51
N ALA A 366 24.30 -6.31 -8.84
CA ALA A 366 22.98 -6.36 -9.43
C ALA A 366 21.93 -5.76 -8.49
N VAL A 367 20.88 -5.20 -9.08
CA VAL A 367 19.74 -4.58 -8.38
C VAL A 367 18.43 -5.17 -8.90
N PHE A 368 17.54 -5.60 -8.01
CA PHE A 368 16.18 -6.02 -8.35
C PHE A 368 15.14 -5.06 -7.78
N ILE A 369 14.34 -4.44 -8.64
CA ILE A 369 13.28 -3.49 -8.30
C ILE A 369 11.95 -4.25 -8.10
N ALA A 370 11.48 -4.30 -6.85
CA ALA A 370 10.26 -4.98 -6.41
C ALA A 370 9.35 -4.06 -5.58
N VAL A 371 9.31 -2.76 -5.90
CA VAL A 371 8.55 -1.73 -5.16
C VAL A 371 7.03 -1.79 -5.37
N GLY A 372 6.57 -2.63 -6.31
CA GLY A 372 5.16 -2.80 -6.65
C GLY A 372 4.50 -1.56 -7.26
N ALA A 373 3.16 -1.54 -7.27
CA ALA A 373 2.36 -0.40 -7.68
C ALA A 373 1.49 0.05 -6.50
N GLY A 374 1.97 1.05 -5.76
CA GLY A 374 1.31 1.51 -4.54
C GLY A 374 0.59 2.85 -4.67
N ALA A 375 0.75 3.60 -5.77
CA ALA A 375 0.11 4.90 -5.90
C ALA A 375 -1.40 4.73 -6.10
N PRO A 376 -2.26 5.43 -5.33
CA PRO A 376 -3.70 5.21 -5.38
C PRO A 376 -4.30 5.81 -6.66
N ALA A 377 -5.37 5.18 -7.16
CA ALA A 377 -6.19 5.74 -8.22
C ALA A 377 -7.47 6.38 -7.66
N PHE A 378 -7.73 7.60 -8.11
CA PHE A 378 -8.90 8.40 -7.83
C PHE A 378 -9.79 8.50 -9.09
N LEU A 379 -11.08 8.78 -8.90
CA LEU A 379 -12.11 8.84 -9.94
C LEU A 379 -11.97 10.08 -10.84
N GLY A 380 -11.41 11.18 -10.32
CA GLY A 380 -11.39 12.48 -10.99
C GLY A 380 -12.76 13.14 -11.04
N ILE A 381 -13.56 12.97 -9.99
CA ILE A 381 -14.91 13.56 -9.89
C ILE A 381 -14.97 14.68 -8.84
N PRO A 382 -15.92 15.62 -8.94
CA PRO A 382 -16.05 16.68 -7.94
C PRO A 382 -16.30 16.11 -6.53
N GLY A 383 -15.62 16.69 -5.54
CA GLY A 383 -15.74 16.34 -4.11
C GLY A 383 -14.77 15.26 -3.62
N GLU A 384 -13.78 14.84 -4.41
CA GLU A 384 -12.86 13.75 -4.05
C GLU A 384 -11.85 14.09 -2.92
N ASN A 385 -11.73 15.38 -2.60
CA ASN A 385 -10.91 15.87 -1.50
C ASN A 385 -11.68 16.16 -0.21
N LEU A 386 -13.02 15.98 -0.20
CA LEU A 386 -13.85 16.14 0.98
C LEU A 386 -13.35 15.25 2.14
N VAL A 387 -13.56 15.72 3.37
CA VAL A 387 -13.28 14.96 4.58
C VAL A 387 -14.25 13.78 4.67
N GLY A 388 -13.72 12.56 4.78
CA GLY A 388 -14.51 11.33 4.65
C GLY A 388 -14.19 10.54 3.38
N VAL A 389 -13.45 11.12 2.43
CA VAL A 389 -12.91 10.38 1.27
C VAL A 389 -11.52 9.84 1.61
N PHE A 390 -11.37 8.52 1.64
CA PHE A 390 -10.12 7.82 1.92
C PHE A 390 -9.76 6.91 0.76
N SER A 391 -8.53 6.93 0.27
CA SER A 391 -8.14 5.84 -0.62
C SER A 391 -8.19 4.52 0.16
N ALA A 392 -8.45 3.39 -0.51
CA ALA A 392 -8.38 2.09 0.15
C ALA A 392 -6.99 1.86 0.77
N ASN A 393 -5.93 2.34 0.11
CA ASN A 393 -4.56 2.25 0.62
C ASN A 393 -4.39 3.02 1.92
N GLU A 394 -5.01 4.20 2.07
CA GLU A 394 -4.96 4.97 3.32
C GLU A 394 -5.63 4.21 4.46
N LEU A 395 -6.88 3.77 4.25
CA LEU A 395 -7.62 3.03 5.26
C LEU A 395 -6.87 1.77 5.70
N LEU A 396 -6.46 0.96 4.73
CA LEU A 396 -5.79 -0.32 5.00
C LEU A 396 -4.42 -0.10 5.63
N THR A 397 -3.66 0.91 5.21
CA THR A 397 -2.38 1.24 5.88
C THR A 397 -2.60 1.66 7.33
N ARG A 398 -3.56 2.56 7.60
CA ARG A 398 -3.89 2.98 8.97
C ARG A 398 -4.31 1.79 9.83
N VAL A 399 -5.17 0.92 9.31
CA VAL A 399 -5.69 -0.22 10.08
C VAL A 399 -4.66 -1.33 10.24
N ASN A 400 -3.98 -1.73 9.17
CA ASN A 400 -3.14 -2.93 9.19
C ASN A 400 -1.71 -2.64 9.65
N LEU A 401 -1.06 -1.62 9.08
CA LEU A 401 0.32 -1.28 9.42
C LEU A 401 0.37 -0.47 10.72
N MET A 402 -0.46 0.57 10.81
CA MET A 402 -0.46 1.47 11.97
C MET A 402 -1.36 1.02 13.11
N LYS A 403 -2.08 -0.10 12.93
CA LYS A 403 -2.98 -0.71 13.92
C LYS A 403 -4.00 0.25 14.52
N ALA A 404 -4.54 1.17 13.72
CA ALA A 404 -5.50 2.20 14.16
C ALA A 404 -6.82 1.65 14.74
N TYR A 405 -7.08 0.35 14.64
CA TYR A 405 -8.19 -0.34 15.32
C TYR A 405 -7.88 -0.65 16.80
N ARG A 406 -6.63 -0.47 17.25
CA ARG A 406 -6.17 -0.68 18.62
C ARG A 406 -5.89 0.67 19.30
N GLN A 407 -6.12 0.72 20.60
CA GLN A 407 -5.96 1.95 21.39
C GLN A 407 -4.54 2.20 21.87
N ASP A 408 -3.71 1.15 21.94
CA ASP A 408 -2.29 1.25 22.31
C ASP A 408 -1.40 1.78 21.16
N TYR A 409 -2.02 2.30 20.10
CA TYR A 409 -1.38 2.87 18.93
C TYR A 409 -1.88 4.31 18.69
N ASP A 410 -0.96 5.21 18.34
CA ASP A 410 -1.26 6.65 18.23
C ASP A 410 -2.03 7.04 16.96
N THR A 411 -2.03 6.19 15.93
CA THR A 411 -2.60 6.56 14.62
C THR A 411 -4.13 6.52 14.65
N PRO A 412 -4.82 7.63 14.39
CA PRO A 412 -6.28 7.65 14.34
C PRO A 412 -6.81 7.13 13.00
N VAL A 413 -8.05 6.65 13.01
CA VAL A 413 -8.86 6.35 11.82
C VAL A 413 -10.25 6.96 11.97
N ILE A 414 -10.76 7.58 10.91
CA ILE A 414 -12.16 8.05 10.89
C ILE A 414 -13.03 6.85 10.51
N VAL A 415 -14.02 6.55 11.35
CA VAL A 415 -15.00 5.49 11.11
C VAL A 415 -16.29 6.13 10.59
N GLY A 416 -16.63 5.86 9.33
CA GLY A 416 -17.94 6.22 8.78
C GLY A 416 -19.04 5.31 9.29
N ARG A 417 -20.25 5.83 9.49
CA ARG A 417 -21.43 5.04 9.82
C ARG A 417 -22.00 4.39 8.56
N HIS A 418 -22.04 5.12 7.45
CA HIS A 418 -22.54 4.68 6.15
C HIS A 418 -21.42 4.79 5.11
N VAL A 419 -20.78 3.66 4.81
CA VAL A 419 -19.56 3.60 4.02
C VAL A 419 -19.84 3.13 2.60
N ALA A 420 -19.37 3.87 1.60
CA ALA A 420 -19.39 3.47 0.20
C ALA A 420 -17.98 3.13 -0.31
N VAL A 421 -17.72 1.87 -0.63
CA VAL A 421 -16.46 1.39 -1.22
C VAL A 421 -16.62 1.25 -2.73
N ILE A 422 -15.77 1.91 -3.51
CA ILE A 422 -15.88 1.98 -4.96
C ILE A 422 -14.94 1.00 -5.64
N GLY A 423 -15.49 -0.02 -6.27
CA GLY A 423 -14.74 -1.11 -6.86
C GLY A 423 -15.20 -2.48 -6.34
N ALA A 424 -14.66 -3.55 -6.91
CA ALA A 424 -15.01 -4.92 -6.52
C ALA A 424 -13.82 -5.88 -6.57
N GLY A 425 -12.59 -5.36 -6.48
CA GLY A 425 -11.38 -6.21 -6.33
C GLY A 425 -11.15 -6.63 -4.89
N ASN A 426 -10.11 -7.42 -4.64
CA ASN A 426 -9.75 -7.86 -3.28
C ASN A 426 -9.55 -6.67 -2.33
N VAL A 427 -8.92 -5.59 -2.80
CA VAL A 427 -8.75 -4.34 -2.03
C VAL A 427 -10.09 -3.74 -1.61
N ALA A 428 -11.11 -3.80 -2.48
CA ALA A 428 -12.46 -3.32 -2.16
C ALA A 428 -13.14 -4.22 -1.12
N MET A 429 -13.02 -5.55 -1.26
CA MET A 429 -13.55 -6.49 -0.28
C MET A 429 -12.89 -6.30 1.09
N ASP A 430 -11.56 -6.16 1.12
CA ASP A 430 -10.79 -5.93 2.33
C ASP A 430 -11.21 -4.62 3.01
N ALA A 431 -11.28 -3.51 2.25
CA ALA A 431 -11.72 -2.22 2.78
C ALA A 431 -13.15 -2.28 3.34
N ALA A 432 -14.09 -2.91 2.62
CA ALA A 432 -15.48 -3.04 3.08
C ALA A 432 -15.58 -3.82 4.40
N ARG A 433 -14.88 -4.95 4.49
CA ARG A 433 -14.89 -5.82 5.67
C ARG A 433 -14.13 -5.22 6.86
N VAL A 434 -13.10 -4.41 6.60
CA VAL A 434 -12.43 -3.58 7.60
C VAL A 434 -13.40 -2.52 8.14
N SER A 435 -14.12 -1.81 7.26
CA SER A 435 -15.11 -0.80 7.68
C SER A 435 -16.19 -1.38 8.59
N LEU A 436 -16.70 -2.58 8.30
CA LEU A 436 -17.64 -3.29 9.19
C LEU A 436 -17.02 -3.56 10.57
N ARG A 437 -15.78 -4.04 10.62
CA ARG A 437 -15.06 -4.34 11.89
C ARG A 437 -14.74 -3.10 12.70
N LEU A 438 -14.54 -1.96 12.04
CA LEU A 438 -14.39 -0.66 12.72
C LEU A 438 -15.71 -0.13 13.30
N GLY A 439 -16.85 -0.76 13.00
CA GLY A 439 -18.15 -0.42 13.57
C GLY A 439 -19.10 0.33 12.62
N ALA A 440 -18.85 0.33 11.30
CA ALA A 440 -19.79 0.89 10.34
C ALA A 440 -21.16 0.19 10.43
N GLU A 441 -22.25 0.97 10.43
CA GLU A 441 -23.62 0.46 10.49
C GLU A 441 -24.07 -0.11 9.14
N ARG A 442 -23.57 0.47 8.04
CA ARG A 442 -23.89 0.08 6.68
C ARG A 442 -22.66 0.20 5.80
N VAL A 443 -22.36 -0.84 5.03
CA VAL A 443 -21.24 -0.84 4.07
C VAL A 443 -21.73 -1.29 2.70
N MET A 444 -21.47 -0.47 1.69
CA MET A 444 -21.89 -0.65 0.31
C MET A 444 -20.68 -0.83 -0.60
N ILE A 445 -20.65 -1.90 -1.38
CA ILE A 445 -19.81 -2.03 -2.56
C ILE A 445 -20.55 -1.41 -3.74
N VAL A 446 -19.96 -0.38 -4.35
CA VAL A 446 -20.49 0.28 -5.54
C VAL A 446 -19.59 -0.08 -6.72
N TYR A 447 -20.16 -0.82 -7.67
CA TYR A 447 -19.40 -1.37 -8.78
C TYR A 447 -20.08 -1.12 -10.13
N ARG A 448 -19.29 -0.61 -11.08
CA ARG A 448 -19.77 -0.21 -12.40
C ARG A 448 -20.14 -1.37 -13.33
N ARG A 449 -19.79 -2.63 -12.99
CA ARG A 449 -20.11 -3.83 -13.80
C ARG A 449 -21.02 -4.79 -13.04
N SER A 450 -21.31 -5.96 -13.62
CA SER A 450 -22.16 -6.96 -12.97
C SER A 450 -21.36 -7.91 -12.08
N ASP A 451 -22.07 -8.83 -11.43
CA ASP A 451 -21.53 -9.81 -10.49
C ASP A 451 -20.49 -10.72 -11.18
N ALA A 452 -20.75 -11.11 -12.43
CA ALA A 452 -19.86 -11.98 -13.21
C ALA A 452 -18.51 -11.32 -13.55
N GLU A 453 -18.40 -9.99 -13.48
CA GLU A 453 -17.16 -9.28 -13.75
C GLU A 453 -16.36 -8.92 -12.47
N ILE A 454 -16.84 -9.30 -11.28
CA ILE A 454 -16.15 -9.06 -10.01
C ILE A 454 -14.78 -9.75 -10.05
N PRO A 455 -13.66 -8.99 -9.94
CA PRO A 455 -12.31 -9.57 -10.00
C PRO A 455 -11.79 -10.06 -8.65
N ALA A 456 -12.50 -9.83 -7.55
CA ALA A 456 -12.13 -10.36 -6.24
C ALA A 456 -12.22 -11.89 -6.19
N ARG A 457 -11.43 -12.48 -5.29
CA ARG A 457 -11.45 -13.91 -5.00
C ARG A 457 -12.83 -14.33 -4.51
N ALA A 458 -13.36 -15.44 -5.02
CA ALA A 458 -14.75 -15.83 -4.78
C ALA A 458 -15.06 -16.02 -3.29
N GLU A 459 -14.13 -16.64 -2.54
CA GLU A 459 -14.23 -16.83 -1.08
C GLU A 459 -14.35 -15.49 -0.33
N GLU A 460 -13.68 -14.43 -0.80
CA GLU A 460 -13.75 -13.10 -0.15
C GLU A 460 -15.04 -12.36 -0.47
N VAL A 461 -15.58 -12.51 -1.68
CA VAL A 461 -16.91 -11.98 -2.05
C VAL A 461 -17.99 -12.66 -1.23
N GLU A 462 -17.92 -13.99 -1.10
CA GLU A 462 -18.82 -14.77 -0.28
C GLU A 462 -18.74 -14.33 1.20
N ASN A 463 -17.54 -14.20 1.76
CA ASN A 463 -17.34 -13.71 3.12
C ASN A 463 -17.92 -12.29 3.32
N ALA A 464 -17.68 -11.37 2.39
CA ALA A 464 -18.23 -10.02 2.45
C ALA A 464 -19.78 -10.03 2.46
N ARG A 465 -20.41 -10.86 1.63
CA ARG A 465 -21.87 -11.03 1.60
C ARG A 465 -22.40 -11.60 2.92
N HIS A 466 -21.73 -12.61 3.48
CA HIS A 466 -22.10 -13.21 4.77
C HIS A 466 -21.96 -12.22 5.94
N GLU A 467 -20.97 -11.34 5.90
CA GLU A 467 -20.75 -10.29 6.90
C GLU A 467 -21.74 -9.11 6.74
N GLY A 468 -22.57 -9.09 5.70
CA GLY A 468 -23.63 -8.10 5.50
C GLY A 468 -23.28 -6.93 4.58
N VAL A 469 -22.20 -7.03 3.80
CA VAL A 469 -21.86 -6.00 2.79
C VAL A 469 -22.92 -5.99 1.67
N GLU A 470 -23.46 -4.81 1.38
CA GLU A 470 -24.43 -4.60 0.30
C GLU A 470 -23.73 -4.41 -1.05
N PHE A 471 -24.21 -5.06 -2.11
CA PHE A 471 -23.61 -4.95 -3.45
C PHE A 471 -24.50 -4.15 -4.39
N HIS A 472 -24.10 -2.92 -4.71
CA HIS A 472 -24.70 -2.07 -5.73
C HIS A 472 -23.94 -2.16 -7.05
N LEU A 473 -24.32 -3.18 -7.82
CA LEU A 473 -23.76 -3.46 -9.14
C LEU A 473 -24.34 -2.52 -10.21
N LEU A 474 -23.69 -2.47 -11.38
CA LEU A 474 -24.06 -1.61 -12.49
C LEU A 474 -24.32 -0.17 -12.06
N THR A 475 -23.45 0.36 -11.20
CA THR A 475 -23.60 1.68 -10.59
C THR A 475 -22.24 2.37 -10.57
N ASN A 476 -22.18 3.63 -10.96
CA ASN A 476 -20.95 4.40 -11.01
C ASN A 476 -21.13 5.77 -10.35
N PRO A 477 -20.24 6.21 -9.44
CA PRO A 477 -20.29 7.54 -8.87
C PRO A 477 -19.93 8.62 -9.89
N VAL A 478 -20.59 9.77 -9.81
CA VAL A 478 -20.35 10.93 -10.69
C VAL A 478 -20.03 12.22 -9.93
N ARG A 479 -20.43 12.31 -8.66
CA ARG A 479 -20.12 13.45 -7.77
C ARG A 479 -20.26 13.05 -6.30
N ILE A 480 -19.42 13.62 -5.45
CA ILE A 480 -19.46 13.44 -3.99
C ILE A 480 -20.05 14.71 -3.38
N LEU A 481 -20.99 14.55 -2.45
CA LEU A 481 -21.73 15.65 -1.84
C LEU A 481 -21.14 15.95 -0.46
N GLY A 482 -20.80 17.21 -0.23
CA GLY A 482 -20.26 17.71 1.04
C GLY A 482 -21.28 18.56 1.81
N ASP A 483 -21.11 18.63 3.13
CA ASP A 483 -21.77 19.63 3.98
C ASP A 483 -21.01 20.98 3.99
N GLU A 484 -21.45 21.91 4.84
CA GLU A 484 -20.82 23.22 5.05
C GLU A 484 -19.41 23.18 5.67
N HIS A 485 -18.96 22.02 6.12
CA HIS A 485 -17.62 21.77 6.67
C HIS A 485 -16.80 20.83 5.76
N ASP A 486 -17.16 20.75 4.48
CA ASP A 486 -16.57 19.86 3.48
C ASP A 486 -16.49 18.39 3.91
N ARG A 487 -17.44 17.91 4.72
CA ARG A 487 -17.56 16.49 5.08
C ARG A 487 -18.53 15.78 4.16
N VAL A 488 -18.19 14.55 3.77
CA VAL A 488 -19.05 13.72 2.93
C VAL A 488 -20.39 13.48 3.63
N VAL A 489 -21.48 13.72 2.89
CA VAL A 489 -22.87 13.43 3.32
C VAL A 489 -23.65 12.62 2.28
N GLY A 490 -23.08 12.39 1.11
CA GLY A 490 -23.70 11.54 0.11
C GLY A 490 -22.88 11.42 -1.16
N MET A 491 -23.36 10.58 -2.06
CA MET A 491 -22.72 10.31 -3.34
C MET A 491 -23.77 10.17 -4.43
N GLU A 492 -23.66 11.04 -5.43
CA GLU A 492 -24.47 10.97 -6.64
C GLU A 492 -23.89 9.91 -7.57
N CYS A 493 -24.76 9.02 -8.04
CA CYS A 493 -24.44 7.88 -8.88
C CYS A 493 -25.33 7.85 -10.11
N ILE A 494 -24.85 7.15 -11.15
CA ILE A 494 -25.61 6.84 -12.36
C ILE A 494 -25.69 5.32 -12.54
N LYS A 495 -26.79 4.83 -13.12
CA LYS A 495 -26.91 3.41 -13.49
C LYS A 495 -26.10 3.11 -14.75
N MET A 496 -25.58 1.90 -14.80
CA MET A 496 -24.79 1.39 -15.92
C MET A 496 -25.53 0.25 -16.62
N LYS A 497 -25.24 0.05 -17.90
CA LYS A 497 -25.54 -1.18 -18.64
C LYS A 497 -24.25 -1.77 -19.19
N LEU A 498 -24.23 -3.07 -19.41
CA LEU A 498 -23.07 -3.73 -20.02
C LEU A 498 -23.12 -3.64 -21.54
N GLY A 499 -22.02 -3.19 -22.14
CA GLY A 499 -21.75 -3.25 -23.57
C GLY A 499 -20.92 -4.50 -23.93
N GLU A 500 -20.10 -4.35 -24.97
CA GLU A 500 -19.16 -5.38 -25.45
C GLU A 500 -17.98 -5.58 -24.49
N PRO A 501 -17.34 -6.76 -24.50
CA PRO A 501 -16.07 -7.00 -23.79
C PRO A 501 -14.98 -5.95 -24.08
N ASP A 502 -14.22 -5.59 -23.07
CA ASP A 502 -12.98 -4.81 -23.16
C ASP A 502 -11.76 -5.73 -23.40
N ASP A 503 -10.57 -5.13 -23.46
CA ASP A 503 -9.31 -5.83 -23.71
C ASP A 503 -8.95 -6.82 -22.58
N SER A 504 -9.57 -6.68 -21.40
CA SER A 504 -9.46 -7.64 -20.30
C SER A 504 -10.49 -8.78 -20.38
N GLY A 505 -11.31 -8.81 -21.44
CA GLY A 505 -12.39 -9.79 -21.66
C GLY A 505 -13.66 -9.50 -20.86
N ARG A 506 -13.70 -8.44 -20.05
CA ARG A 506 -14.84 -8.08 -19.21
C ARG A 506 -15.72 -7.06 -19.91
N ARG A 507 -17.04 -7.15 -19.76
CA ARG A 507 -17.98 -6.26 -20.45
C ARG A 507 -17.81 -4.80 -20.03
N ARG A 508 -17.75 -3.89 -21.01
CA ARG A 508 -17.61 -2.44 -20.79
C ARG A 508 -18.86 -1.87 -20.12
N PRO A 509 -18.73 -1.09 -19.05
CA PRO A 509 -19.87 -0.40 -18.46
C PRO A 509 -20.19 0.87 -19.27
N LEU A 510 -21.46 1.06 -19.62
CA LEU A 510 -21.96 2.23 -20.34
C LEU A 510 -23.02 2.94 -19.48
N PRO A 511 -22.96 4.28 -19.33
CA PRO A 511 -23.94 5.02 -18.54
C PRO A 511 -25.34 4.94 -19.16
N ILE A 512 -26.34 5.00 -18.29
CA ILE A 512 -27.75 5.20 -18.66
C ILE A 512 -28.09 6.65 -18.30
N GLU A 513 -28.08 7.54 -19.29
CA GLU A 513 -28.41 8.96 -19.09
C GLU A 513 -29.79 9.14 -18.43
N GLY A 514 -29.91 10.07 -17.47
CA GLY A 514 -31.17 10.35 -16.78
C GLY A 514 -31.51 9.35 -15.67
N SER A 515 -30.55 8.49 -15.28
CA SER A 515 -30.71 7.50 -14.21
C SER A 515 -29.99 7.89 -12.92
N GLU A 516 -29.70 9.18 -12.75
CA GLU A 516 -28.96 9.71 -11.62
C GLU A 516 -29.77 9.57 -10.33
N PHE A 517 -29.09 9.21 -9.25
CA PHE A 517 -29.67 9.07 -7.92
C PHE A 517 -28.60 9.24 -6.85
N VAL A 518 -29.01 9.47 -5.61
CA VAL A 518 -28.08 9.74 -4.50
C VAL A 518 -28.12 8.60 -3.49
N PHE A 519 -26.95 8.15 -3.07
CA PHE A 519 -26.78 7.38 -1.84
C PHE A 519 -26.42 8.30 -0.68
N ASP A 520 -27.05 8.07 0.47
CA ASP A 520 -26.60 8.61 1.75
C ASP A 520 -25.36 7.83 2.22
N CYS A 521 -24.26 8.54 2.46
CA CYS A 521 -23.01 7.99 2.98
C CYS A 521 -22.18 9.11 3.63
N ASP A 522 -21.44 8.80 4.68
CA ASP A 522 -20.55 9.73 5.38
C ASP A 522 -19.06 9.41 5.16
N MET A 523 -18.77 8.33 4.43
CA MET A 523 -17.42 7.94 4.05
C MET A 523 -17.42 7.27 2.67
N MET A 524 -16.45 7.64 1.85
CA MET A 524 -16.24 7.06 0.53
C MET A 524 -14.81 6.53 0.39
N ILE A 525 -14.68 5.32 -0.13
CA ILE A 525 -13.40 4.63 -0.26
C ILE A 525 -13.16 4.19 -1.71
N PRO A 526 -12.41 4.97 -2.52
CA PRO A 526 -11.97 4.53 -3.84
C PRO A 526 -11.01 3.33 -3.74
N ALA A 527 -11.38 2.21 -4.37
CA ALA A 527 -10.62 0.97 -4.47
C ALA A 527 -10.49 0.55 -5.95
N LEU A 528 -9.94 1.47 -6.76
CA LEU A 528 -9.93 1.39 -8.23
C LEU A 528 -8.70 0.67 -8.83
N GLY A 529 -7.82 0.15 -7.98
CA GLY A 529 -6.50 -0.33 -8.34
C GLY A 529 -5.43 0.74 -8.12
N ASN A 530 -4.17 0.35 -8.37
CA ASN A 530 -3.01 1.19 -8.10
C ASN A 530 -2.21 1.46 -9.37
N LYS A 531 -1.45 2.56 -9.33
CA LYS A 531 -0.50 2.98 -10.35
C LYS A 531 0.93 2.80 -9.83
N ALA A 532 1.89 2.79 -10.74
CA ALA A 532 3.31 2.86 -10.37
C ALA A 532 3.58 4.12 -9.56
N ASN A 533 4.34 3.98 -8.46
CA ASN A 533 4.81 5.13 -7.68
C ASN A 533 6.06 5.71 -8.37
N PRO A 534 6.07 7.00 -8.74
CA PRO A 534 7.18 7.59 -9.47
C PRO A 534 8.44 7.86 -8.64
N LEU A 535 8.40 7.71 -7.30
CA LEU A 535 9.52 8.07 -6.41
C LEU A 535 10.88 7.47 -6.84
N LEU A 536 10.90 6.17 -7.14
CA LEU A 536 12.11 5.49 -7.59
C LEU A 536 12.42 5.81 -9.05
N THR A 537 11.40 5.75 -9.92
CA THR A 537 11.59 5.81 -11.37
C THR A 537 11.94 7.21 -11.86
N HIS A 538 11.42 8.28 -11.26
CA HIS A 538 11.79 9.67 -11.58
C HIS A 538 13.26 9.98 -11.26
N ASN A 539 13.81 9.33 -10.24
CA ASN A 539 15.18 9.58 -9.78
C ASN A 539 16.20 8.57 -10.33
N THR A 540 15.77 7.62 -11.17
CA THR A 540 16.65 6.66 -11.84
C THR A 540 16.85 7.10 -13.29
N LYS A 541 18.03 7.63 -13.63
CA LYS A 541 18.26 8.23 -14.95
C LYS A 541 18.31 7.16 -16.03
N GLY A 542 17.55 7.39 -17.11
CA GLY A 542 17.57 6.53 -18.30
C GLY A 542 16.80 5.21 -18.17
N LEU A 543 16.11 4.95 -17.06
CA LEU A 543 15.23 3.78 -16.92
C LEU A 543 14.02 3.92 -17.86
N GLU A 544 13.79 2.91 -18.70
CA GLU A 544 12.69 2.92 -19.66
C GLU A 544 11.36 2.58 -18.97
N LEU A 545 10.36 3.45 -19.17
CA LEU A 545 9.00 3.29 -18.66
C LEU A 545 7.99 3.24 -19.80
N ASN A 546 6.92 2.47 -19.60
CA ASN A 546 5.79 2.50 -20.53
C ASN A 546 4.90 3.75 -20.28
N LYS A 547 3.87 3.93 -21.12
CA LYS A 547 2.93 5.07 -21.02
C LYS A 547 2.16 5.17 -19.68
N TRP A 548 2.18 4.12 -18.87
CA TRP A 548 1.51 4.05 -17.56
C TRP A 548 2.49 4.26 -16.38
N GLY A 549 3.77 4.50 -16.67
CA GLY A 549 4.82 4.67 -15.66
C GLY A 549 5.39 3.36 -15.11
N ASN A 550 5.01 2.21 -15.65
CA ASN A 550 5.58 0.92 -15.27
C ASN A 550 6.95 0.70 -15.94
N VAL A 551 7.83 -0.01 -15.26
CA VAL A 551 9.18 -0.33 -15.76
C VAL A 551 9.09 -1.32 -16.92
N VAL A 552 9.77 -1.01 -18.02
CA VAL A 552 9.87 -1.91 -19.17
C VAL A 552 10.98 -2.92 -18.91
N VAL A 553 10.67 -4.20 -19.11
CA VAL A 553 11.61 -5.30 -18.92
C VAL A 553 11.54 -6.31 -20.06
N ASN A 554 12.60 -7.08 -20.21
CA ASN A 554 12.54 -8.34 -20.95
C ASN A 554 11.59 -9.31 -20.22
N PRO A 555 10.54 -9.83 -20.89
CA PRO A 555 9.52 -10.64 -20.24
C PRO A 555 10.01 -12.03 -19.78
N GLU A 556 11.14 -12.53 -20.29
CA GLU A 556 11.71 -13.83 -19.93
C GLU A 556 12.74 -13.75 -18.80
N THR A 557 13.40 -12.59 -18.63
CA THR A 557 14.46 -12.43 -17.62
C THR A 557 14.15 -11.40 -16.54
N GLY A 558 13.22 -10.48 -16.79
CA GLY A 558 12.97 -9.32 -15.93
C GLY A 558 14.05 -8.24 -16.02
N ALA A 559 15.02 -8.37 -16.93
CA ALA A 559 16.07 -7.37 -17.13
C ALA A 559 15.51 -6.06 -17.69
N THR A 560 15.92 -4.93 -17.13
CA THR A 560 15.60 -3.61 -17.66
C THR A 560 16.55 -3.22 -18.81
N ASN A 561 16.42 -2.00 -19.34
CA ASN A 561 17.37 -1.44 -20.27
C ASN A 561 18.72 -1.02 -19.62
N LEU A 562 18.79 -0.98 -18.28
CA LEU A 562 20.01 -0.67 -17.54
C LEU A 562 20.77 -1.96 -17.17
N PRO A 563 22.07 -2.07 -17.50
CA PRO A 563 22.87 -3.26 -17.15
C PRO A 563 22.88 -3.53 -15.65
N GLY A 564 22.72 -4.80 -15.26
CA GLY A 564 22.68 -5.21 -13.86
C GLY A 564 21.39 -4.83 -13.10
N VAL A 565 20.41 -4.18 -13.75
CA VAL A 565 19.14 -3.80 -13.12
C VAL A 565 17.98 -4.62 -13.67
N TYR A 566 17.23 -5.23 -12.77
CA TYR A 566 16.08 -6.09 -13.02
C TYR A 566 14.84 -5.52 -12.32
N ALA A 567 13.65 -5.84 -12.80
CA ALA A 567 12.40 -5.45 -12.14
C ALA A 567 11.34 -6.54 -12.28
N GLY A 568 10.43 -6.63 -11.31
CA GLY A 568 9.40 -7.66 -11.28
C GLY A 568 8.21 -7.35 -10.37
N GLY A 569 7.11 -8.06 -10.60
CA GLY A 569 5.84 -7.84 -9.90
C GLY A 569 5.11 -6.59 -10.39
N ASP A 570 4.31 -6.00 -9.50
CA ASP A 570 3.34 -4.95 -9.85
C ASP A 570 3.98 -3.68 -10.45
N ILE A 571 5.26 -3.41 -10.20
CA ILE A 571 5.94 -2.25 -10.82
C ILE A 571 6.09 -2.42 -12.35
N VAL A 572 6.08 -3.67 -12.84
CA VAL A 572 6.13 -4.01 -14.27
C VAL A 572 4.72 -4.22 -14.84
N THR A 573 3.88 -4.97 -14.12
CA THR A 573 2.57 -5.41 -14.63
C THR A 573 1.39 -4.49 -14.26
N GLY A 574 1.60 -3.55 -13.33
CA GLY A 574 0.59 -2.66 -12.79
C GLY A 574 -0.15 -3.27 -11.60
N SER A 575 -0.98 -4.30 -11.82
CA SER A 575 -1.66 -5.00 -10.73
C SER A 575 -1.67 -6.49 -11.01
N ALA A 576 -1.04 -7.25 -10.13
CA ALA A 576 -0.99 -8.70 -10.19
C ALA A 576 -1.37 -9.32 -8.84
N THR A 577 -1.21 -10.63 -8.76
CA THR A 577 -1.40 -11.42 -7.54
C THR A 577 -0.08 -11.60 -6.79
N VAL A 578 -0.15 -11.87 -5.49
CA VAL A 578 1.02 -12.16 -4.65
C VAL A 578 1.96 -13.17 -5.30
N ILE A 579 1.41 -14.25 -5.84
CA ILE A 579 2.18 -15.34 -6.43
C ILE A 579 2.78 -14.99 -7.80
N GLU A 580 2.15 -14.11 -8.58
CA GLU A 580 2.75 -13.59 -9.82
C GLU A 580 3.96 -12.70 -9.52
N ALA A 581 3.87 -11.88 -8.46
CA ALA A 581 5.02 -11.11 -7.99
C ALA A 581 6.17 -12.04 -7.52
N MET A 582 5.84 -13.15 -6.85
CA MET A 582 6.83 -14.17 -6.47
C MET A 582 7.44 -14.87 -7.69
N GLY A 583 6.63 -15.21 -8.71
CA GLY A 583 7.10 -15.78 -9.97
C GLY A 583 8.09 -14.85 -10.68
N ALA A 584 7.79 -13.55 -10.75
CA ALA A 584 8.71 -12.55 -11.28
C ALA A 584 10.01 -12.46 -10.44
N GLY A 585 9.93 -12.58 -9.12
CA GLY A 585 11.09 -12.65 -8.24
C GLY A 585 12.00 -13.86 -8.51
N LYS A 586 11.41 -15.04 -8.75
CA LYS A 586 12.15 -16.25 -9.15
C LYS A 586 12.87 -16.08 -10.48
N GLN A 587 12.15 -15.55 -11.45
CA GLN A 587 12.66 -15.31 -12.79
C GLN A 587 13.86 -14.34 -12.73
N ALA A 588 13.72 -13.24 -12.00
CA ALA A 588 14.80 -12.28 -11.79
C ALA A 588 16.00 -12.91 -11.05
N ALA A 589 15.77 -13.73 -10.01
CA ALA A 589 16.85 -14.42 -9.31
C ALA A 589 17.68 -15.32 -10.25
N ARG A 590 17.01 -16.10 -11.11
CA ARG A 590 17.68 -16.94 -12.13
C ARG A 590 18.49 -16.09 -13.13
N ALA A 591 17.94 -14.97 -13.56
CA ALA A 591 18.60 -14.08 -14.52
C ALA A 591 19.80 -13.34 -13.90
N ILE A 592 19.68 -12.88 -12.66
CA ILE A 592 20.78 -12.27 -11.90
C ILE A 592 21.90 -13.29 -11.68
N ASP A 593 21.56 -14.53 -11.32
CA ASP A 593 22.55 -15.59 -11.13
C ASP A 593 23.31 -15.88 -12.42
N ALA A 594 22.62 -16.00 -13.56
CA ALA A 594 23.24 -16.17 -14.87
C ALA A 594 24.17 -14.99 -15.21
N TYR A 595 23.71 -13.76 -15.01
CA TYR A 595 24.46 -12.54 -15.29
C TYR A 595 25.74 -12.41 -14.46
N LEU A 596 25.68 -12.71 -13.16
CA LEU A 596 26.85 -12.64 -12.28
C LEU A 596 27.78 -13.85 -12.45
N SER A 597 27.24 -15.02 -12.79
CA SER A 597 28.06 -16.22 -13.07
C SER A 597 28.89 -16.07 -14.34
N GLU A 598 28.38 -15.40 -15.39
CA GLU A 598 29.18 -15.08 -16.58
C GLU A 598 30.39 -14.18 -16.27
N GLN A 599 30.29 -13.33 -15.24
CA GLN A 599 31.38 -12.46 -14.81
C GLN A 599 32.44 -13.17 -13.95
N ARG A 600 32.11 -14.33 -13.37
CA ARG A 600 33.04 -15.15 -12.59
C ARG A 600 34.11 -15.84 -13.43
N GLY A 601 33.87 -16.01 -14.73
CA GLY A 601 34.63 -16.97 -15.53
C GLY A 601 34.38 -18.42 -15.07
N PRO A 602 34.88 -19.43 -15.81
CA PRO A 602 34.69 -20.84 -15.49
C PRO A 602 35.41 -21.31 -14.22
#